data_AF-Q6BQT0-F1
#
_entry.id   AF-Q6BQT0-F1
#
_cell.length_a   1.000
_cell.length_b   1.000
_cell.length_c   1.000
_cell.angle_alpha   90.00
_cell.angle_beta   90.00
_cell.angle_gamma   90.00
#
_symmetry.space_group_name_H-M   'P 1'
#
loop_
_entity.id
_entity.type
_entity.pdbx_description
1 polymer ?
#
loop_
_entity_poly.entity_id
_entity_poly.type
_entity_poly.pdbx_seq_one_letter_code
_entity_poly.pdbx_strand_id
1 'polypeptide(L)'
;MAIMEIPGYYYDEIKKKYFKITNGGVSSQYHNNIIQAKKRRIEHDIETKTINSDIKSTKNTRTIKEIQKWRHYASPYNLQKLRLGFCKLDKSTYDFEMMRGWHYLKTLKYEDNKIWGKFKDKYFISTDGCVMNISAVDGLGTFSTCARCDELKITNYHQQLTNEGFMIFEPTIEVLVTNGKFVFKYITFSACDTDMFMGFFKFERYDPKTRKQDLSLNLIQYVKTINDRRIKGELMSILGIGLMKIDSDDFHYANVEFKNNCRITSALIQDNQLILGTNRGDGYLFDFTNSGKFYKCKRFTVRKGLYSIKKIVKNDRNTFISGSTSKLFVLDSNMHISMVITHDDGVKDFHVRANSDIIIVGLKSIKVYNYNDPQSQPVAIKYFNDNITHQISLFEENYFMVNQSHNEILVVHYSDYNTFSLTLVNRGRYLVNFINLSSGIYILHWDCDGKSIYEMYKI
;
A
#
# COMPACT_ATOMS: atom_id res chain seq x y z
N MET A 1 0.38 55.99 4.17
CA MET A 1 1.76 56.09 3.65
C MET A 1 2.24 54.70 3.33
N ALA A 2 2.76 54.45 2.13
CA ALA A 2 3.32 53.15 1.78
C ALA A 2 4.57 52.89 2.64
N ILE A 3 4.60 51.76 3.33
CA ILE A 3 5.75 51.34 4.14
C ILE A 3 6.87 50.96 3.16
N MET A 4 8.04 51.57 3.30
CA MET A 4 9.17 51.34 2.39
C MET A 4 9.83 50.00 2.72
N GLU A 5 9.83 49.05 1.79
CA GLU A 5 10.47 47.76 2.01
C GLU A 5 12.01 47.91 1.99
N ILE A 6 12.67 47.51 3.08
CA ILE A 6 14.12 47.52 3.20
C ILE A 6 14.62 46.07 3.14
N PRO A 7 15.46 45.68 2.14
CA PRO A 7 15.96 44.32 2.01
C PRO A 7 16.67 43.83 3.30
N GLY A 8 16.26 42.67 3.80
CA GLY A 8 16.84 42.05 5.00
C GLY A 8 16.32 42.58 6.35
N TYR A 9 15.41 43.56 6.35
CA TYR A 9 14.75 44.09 7.54
C TYR A 9 13.23 43.89 7.48
N TYR A 10 12.61 43.69 8.64
CA TYR A 10 11.18 43.53 8.80
C TYR A 10 10.62 44.76 9.52
N TYR A 11 9.50 45.28 9.05
CA TYR A 11 8.82 46.40 9.70
C TYR A 11 7.75 45.87 10.66
N ASP A 12 7.83 46.27 11.92
CA ASP A 12 6.78 46.01 12.92
C ASP A 12 5.76 47.15 12.89
N GLU A 13 4.52 46.86 12.47
CA GLU A 13 3.46 47.86 12.40
C GLU A 13 3.01 48.38 13.78
N ILE A 14 3.09 47.54 14.82
CA ILE A 14 2.69 47.91 16.18
C ILE A 14 3.74 48.85 16.78
N LYS A 15 5.02 48.54 16.59
CA LYS A 15 6.14 49.33 17.13
C LYS A 15 6.62 50.44 16.20
N LYS A 16 6.14 50.46 14.95
CA LYS A 16 6.54 51.39 13.88
C LYS A 16 8.06 51.47 13.67
N LYS A 17 8.75 50.32 13.72
CA LYS A 17 10.22 50.22 13.61
C LYS A 17 10.65 49.05 12.73
N TYR A 18 11.77 49.22 12.03
CA TYR A 18 12.46 48.13 11.33
C TYR A 18 13.35 47.34 12.28
N PHE A 19 13.38 46.02 12.13
CA PHE A 19 14.26 45.13 12.89
C PHE A 19 14.78 44.02 11.99
N LYS A 20 15.95 43.49 12.32
CA LYS A 20 16.55 42.34 11.64
C LYS A 20 16.46 41.13 12.56
N ILE A 21 15.99 40.00 12.02
CA ILE A 21 15.96 38.75 12.79
C ILE A 21 17.35 38.14 12.72
N THR A 22 17.99 38.04 13.88
CA THR A 22 19.17 37.21 14.07
C THR A 22 18.73 35.82 14.54
N ASN A 23 19.41 34.77 14.10
CA ASN A 23 19.06 33.40 14.48
C ASN A 23 19.15 33.25 16.01
N GLY A 24 18.06 32.80 16.65
CA GLY A 24 17.94 32.67 18.11
C GLY A 24 16.97 33.64 18.81
N GLY A 25 16.11 34.36 18.07
CA GLY A 25 15.17 35.32 18.64
C GLY A 25 14.18 34.72 19.66
N VAL A 26 14.10 35.35 20.84
CA VAL A 26 13.37 34.89 22.05
C VAL A 26 11.82 34.95 21.91
N SER A 27 11.29 35.58 20.86
CA SER A 27 9.84 35.78 20.68
C SER A 27 9.28 34.94 19.54
N SER A 28 8.30 34.09 19.86
CA SER A 28 7.62 33.19 18.93
C SER A 28 6.99 33.92 17.73
N GLN A 29 6.57 35.19 17.90
CA GLN A 29 5.94 35.97 16.84
C GLN A 29 6.89 36.37 15.70
N TYR A 30 8.19 36.43 15.97
CA TYR A 30 9.23 36.85 15.00
C TYR A 30 10.16 35.70 14.62
N HIS A 31 9.72 34.46 14.83
CA HIS A 31 10.47 33.30 14.41
C HIS A 31 10.52 33.22 12.88
N ASN A 32 11.69 32.87 12.33
CA ASN A 32 11.96 32.90 10.89
C ASN A 32 10.91 32.08 10.08
N ASN A 33 10.52 30.92 10.61
CA ASN A 33 9.51 30.04 10.01
C ASN A 33 8.11 30.69 9.94
N ILE A 34 7.71 31.47 10.94
CA ILE A 34 6.40 32.13 10.98
C ILE A 34 6.34 33.28 9.98
N ILE A 35 7.43 34.03 9.84
CA ILE A 35 7.49 35.12 8.86
C ILE A 35 7.55 34.59 7.43
N GLN A 36 8.30 33.52 7.17
CA GLN A 36 8.29 32.87 5.85
C GLN A 36 6.92 32.26 5.51
N ALA A 37 6.19 31.74 6.50
CA ALA A 37 4.82 31.27 6.29
C ALA A 37 3.86 32.43 5.96
N LYS A 38 4.02 33.60 6.59
CA LYS A 38 3.23 34.80 6.25
C LYS A 38 3.57 35.34 4.85
N LYS A 39 4.83 35.38 4.45
CA LYS A 39 5.23 35.79 3.09
C LYS A 39 4.60 34.90 2.01
N ARG A 40 4.65 33.58 2.19
CA ARG A 40 4.00 32.62 1.28
C ARG A 40 2.48 32.82 1.16
N ARG A 41 1.80 33.21 2.24
CA ARG A 41 0.36 33.52 2.21
C ARG A 41 0.06 34.80 1.43
N ILE A 42 0.87 35.84 1.60
CA ILE A 42 0.71 37.11 0.88
C ILE A 42 0.96 36.93 -0.62
N GLU A 43 1.99 36.17 -1.00
CA GLU A 43 2.28 35.82 -2.40
C GLU A 43 1.12 35.05 -3.05
N HIS A 44 0.57 34.06 -2.34
CA HIS A 44 -0.60 33.30 -2.79
C HIS A 44 -1.86 34.18 -2.96
N ASP A 45 -2.09 35.14 -2.07
CA ASP A 45 -3.23 36.07 -2.14
C ASP A 45 -3.10 37.09 -3.29
N ILE A 46 -1.87 37.48 -3.65
CA ILE A 46 -1.60 38.33 -4.82
C ILE A 46 -1.83 37.54 -6.11
N GLU A 47 -1.37 36.28 -6.18
CA GLU A 47 -1.62 35.41 -7.34
C GLU A 47 -3.12 35.19 -7.57
N THR A 48 -3.89 34.94 -6.51
CA THR A 48 -5.35 34.71 -6.62
C THR A 48 -6.15 35.97 -6.97
N LYS A 49 -5.69 37.17 -6.60
CA LYS A 49 -6.34 38.43 -6.99
C LYS A 49 -6.07 38.82 -8.44
N THR A 50 -4.84 38.59 -8.93
CA THR A 50 -4.44 38.87 -10.32
C THR A 50 -5.20 37.99 -11.32
N ILE A 51 -5.53 36.75 -10.95
CA ILE A 51 -6.31 35.82 -11.78
C ILE A 51 -7.78 36.25 -11.90
N ASN A 52 -8.35 36.90 -10.88
CA ASN A 52 -9.76 37.29 -10.86
C ASN A 52 -10.06 38.59 -11.63
N SER A 53 -9.05 39.44 -11.88
CA SER A 53 -9.21 40.65 -12.72
C SER A 53 -9.29 40.33 -14.21
N ASP A 54 -8.60 39.28 -14.67
CA ASP A 54 -8.57 38.89 -16.10
C ASP A 54 -9.83 38.14 -16.57
N ILE A 55 -10.62 37.60 -15.64
CA ILE A 55 -11.82 36.80 -15.96
C ILE A 55 -13.07 37.67 -16.19
N LYS A 56 -13.05 38.95 -15.82
CA LYS A 56 -14.24 39.84 -15.94
C LYS A 56 -14.43 40.53 -17.29
N SER A 57 -13.54 40.36 -18.27
CA SER A 57 -13.59 41.14 -19.52
C SER A 57 -14.24 40.47 -20.74
N THR A 58 -14.66 39.20 -20.70
CA THR A 58 -15.28 38.55 -21.88
C THR A 58 -16.65 37.95 -21.60
N LYS A 59 -17.68 38.66 -22.10
CA LYS A 59 -19.06 38.21 -22.22
C LYS A 59 -19.13 36.92 -23.03
N ASN A 60 -19.58 35.82 -22.41
CA ASN A 60 -20.27 34.75 -23.16
C ASN A 60 -21.26 34.01 -22.24
N THR A 61 -22.45 34.58 -22.13
CA THR A 61 -23.55 34.15 -21.25
C THR A 61 -24.20 32.82 -21.67
N ARG A 62 -23.79 32.21 -22.80
CA ARG A 62 -24.20 30.85 -23.20
C ARG A 62 -23.39 29.76 -22.46
N THR A 63 -22.11 30.00 -22.18
CA THR A 63 -21.21 29.00 -21.56
C THR A 63 -21.52 28.79 -20.07
N ILE A 64 -22.01 29.81 -19.37
CA ILE A 64 -22.32 29.71 -17.92
C ILE A 64 -23.54 28.80 -17.65
N LYS A 65 -24.54 28.78 -18.56
CA LYS A 65 -25.69 27.86 -18.45
C LYS A 65 -25.30 26.41 -18.73
N GLU A 66 -24.31 26.15 -19.58
CA GLU A 66 -23.76 24.79 -19.76
C GLU A 66 -22.87 24.39 -18.58
N ILE A 67 -22.01 25.27 -18.07
CA ILE A 67 -21.17 25.00 -16.89
C ILE A 67 -22.02 24.66 -15.65
N GLN A 68 -23.17 25.31 -15.45
CA GLN A 68 -24.09 24.95 -14.37
C GLN A 68 -24.79 23.60 -14.58
N LYS A 69 -25.03 23.18 -15.83
CA LYS A 69 -25.57 21.84 -16.16
C LYS A 69 -24.54 20.73 -15.88
N TRP A 70 -23.25 21.02 -16.03
CA TRP A 70 -22.14 20.07 -15.81
C TRP A 70 -21.66 19.99 -14.35
N ARG A 71 -22.02 20.96 -13.49
CA ARG A 71 -21.71 20.93 -12.05
C ARG A 71 -22.43 19.82 -11.27
N HIS A 72 -23.47 19.21 -11.83
CA HIS A 72 -24.18 18.09 -11.20
C HIS A 72 -23.71 16.70 -11.65
N TYR A 73 -22.70 16.60 -12.53
CA TYR A 73 -22.16 15.31 -13.01
C TYR A 73 -20.63 15.18 -12.96
N ALA A 74 -19.93 16.06 -12.23
CA ALA A 74 -18.47 16.02 -12.15
C ALA A 74 -17.98 15.22 -10.93
N SER A 75 -17.59 13.97 -11.21
CA SER A 75 -16.64 13.14 -10.45
C SER A 75 -15.31 13.89 -10.19
N PRO A 76 -14.61 13.65 -9.06
CA PRO A 76 -13.47 14.44 -8.59
C PRO A 76 -12.16 14.31 -9.40
N TYR A 77 -12.16 13.67 -10.56
CA TYR A 77 -10.97 13.55 -11.42
C TYR A 77 -10.97 14.62 -12.51
N ASN A 78 -10.75 15.88 -12.13
CA ASN A 78 -10.49 16.94 -13.10
C ASN A 78 -8.98 17.22 -13.21
N LEU A 79 -8.36 16.43 -14.09
CA LEU A 79 -6.98 16.51 -14.62
C LEU A 79 -6.72 17.76 -15.49
N GLN A 80 -7.43 18.87 -15.28
CA GLN A 80 -7.39 20.03 -16.19
C GLN A 80 -6.34 21.10 -15.85
N LYS A 81 -5.08 20.71 -15.64
CA LYS A 81 -3.96 21.67 -15.81
C LYS A 81 -2.74 21.10 -16.55
N LEU A 82 -2.89 20.04 -17.34
CA LEU A 82 -2.03 19.87 -18.52
C LEU A 82 -2.53 20.84 -19.60
N ARG A 83 -2.00 22.08 -19.57
CA ARG A 83 -2.11 23.05 -20.66
C ARG A 83 -1.35 22.50 -21.88
N LEU A 84 -1.95 21.57 -22.61
CA LEU A 84 -1.64 21.37 -24.03
C LEU A 84 -2.50 22.39 -24.78
N GLY A 85 -1.90 23.54 -25.06
CA GLY A 85 -2.52 24.53 -25.94
C GLY A 85 -2.78 23.89 -27.30
N PHE A 86 -4.05 23.88 -27.71
CA PHE A 86 -4.58 23.83 -29.08
C PHE A 86 -3.65 23.41 -30.24
N CYS A 87 -3.00 22.25 -30.14
CA CYS A 87 -2.55 21.50 -31.30
C CYS A 87 -3.52 20.33 -31.46
N LYS A 88 -4.23 20.26 -32.58
CA LYS A 88 -4.82 19.00 -33.05
C LYS A 88 -3.66 18.03 -33.27
N LEU A 89 -3.24 17.34 -32.22
CA LEU A 89 -2.36 16.20 -32.36
C LEU A 89 -3.12 15.18 -33.22
N ASP A 90 -2.49 14.70 -34.30
CA ASP A 90 -3.06 13.57 -35.02
C ASP A 90 -3.18 12.38 -34.06
N LYS A 91 -4.06 11.43 -34.37
CA LYS A 91 -4.38 10.31 -33.48
C LYS A 91 -3.12 9.54 -33.06
N SER A 92 -2.19 9.32 -33.98
CA SER A 92 -0.90 8.67 -33.70
C SER A 92 -0.05 9.42 -32.69
N THR A 93 -0.04 10.75 -32.75
CA THR A 93 0.76 11.60 -31.84
C THR A 93 0.09 11.73 -30.47
N TYR A 94 -1.24 11.73 -30.42
CA TYR A 94 -2.00 11.64 -29.18
C TYR A 94 -1.79 10.27 -28.49
N ASP A 95 -1.87 9.18 -29.25
CA ASP A 95 -1.62 7.83 -28.75
C ASP A 95 -0.16 7.70 -28.26
N PHE A 96 0.80 8.30 -28.96
CA PHE A 96 2.20 8.37 -28.55
C PHE A 96 2.40 9.16 -27.26
N GLU A 97 1.83 10.35 -27.13
CA GLU A 97 1.94 11.17 -25.90
C GLU A 97 1.16 10.54 -24.73
N MET A 98 0.06 9.84 -24.99
CA MET A 98 -0.65 9.06 -23.97
C MET A 98 0.18 7.85 -23.52
N MET A 99 0.77 7.10 -24.46
CA MET A 99 1.72 6.02 -24.17
C MET A 99 2.96 6.53 -23.43
N ARG A 100 3.45 7.73 -23.76
CA ARG A 100 4.58 8.37 -23.08
C ARG A 100 4.22 8.86 -21.69
N GLY A 101 3.06 9.47 -21.49
CA GLY A 101 2.53 9.86 -20.19
C GLY A 101 2.25 8.64 -19.30
N TRP A 102 1.85 7.53 -19.90
CA TRP A 102 1.71 6.24 -19.23
C TRP A 102 3.02 5.55 -18.95
N HIS A 103 4.00 5.65 -19.84
CA HIS A 103 5.36 5.21 -19.59
C HIS A 103 5.95 6.02 -18.44
N TYR A 104 5.68 7.33 -18.37
CA TYR A 104 6.02 8.21 -17.25
C TYR A 104 5.30 7.81 -15.94
N LEU A 105 4.03 7.39 -16.02
CA LEU A 105 3.28 6.82 -14.89
C LEU A 105 3.83 5.45 -14.47
N LYS A 106 4.31 4.62 -15.41
CA LYS A 106 5.10 3.40 -15.17
C LYS A 106 6.45 3.74 -14.53
N THR A 107 7.07 4.85 -14.92
CA THR A 107 8.33 5.33 -14.34
C THR A 107 8.11 5.81 -12.89
N LEU A 108 6.94 6.37 -12.56
CA LEU A 108 6.53 6.62 -11.17
C LEU A 108 6.14 5.34 -10.42
N LYS A 109 5.69 4.30 -11.14
CA LYS A 109 5.51 2.93 -10.67
C LYS A 109 6.79 2.08 -10.85
N TYR A 110 7.99 2.61 -10.61
CA TYR A 110 9.17 1.78 -10.29
C TYR A 110 9.00 1.00 -8.94
N GLU A 111 7.76 0.72 -8.53
CA GLU A 111 7.31 -0.20 -7.48
C GLU A 111 7.20 -1.65 -8.00
N ASP A 112 7.79 -1.99 -9.14
CA ASP A 112 7.76 -3.37 -9.67
C ASP A 112 8.50 -4.34 -8.77
N ASN A 113 9.47 -3.81 -8.02
CA ASN A 113 10.07 -4.51 -6.91
C ASN A 113 9.31 -4.25 -5.61
N LYS A 114 8.75 -5.32 -5.03
CA LYS A 114 8.08 -5.29 -3.73
C LYS A 114 8.75 -6.26 -2.79
N ILE A 115 8.86 -5.85 -1.53
CA ILE A 115 9.39 -6.70 -0.47
C ILE A 115 8.24 -7.08 0.45
N TRP A 116 8.07 -8.38 0.58
CA TRP A 116 6.89 -8.98 1.23
C TRP A 116 7.17 -9.43 2.65
N GLY A 117 8.45 -9.58 3.02
CA GLY A 117 8.87 -9.96 4.36
C GLY A 117 9.98 -11.00 4.34
N LYS A 118 10.00 -11.85 5.37
CA LYS A 118 11.03 -12.87 5.59
C LYS A 118 10.53 -14.28 5.25
N PHE A 119 11.48 -15.14 4.91
CA PHE A 119 11.29 -16.57 4.68
C PHE A 119 12.26 -17.36 5.56
N LYS A 120 11.70 -18.19 6.45
CA LYS A 120 12.45 -19.03 7.41
C LYS A 120 13.51 -18.25 8.22
N ASP A 121 13.19 -17.00 8.59
CA ASP A 121 14.02 -16.08 9.39
C ASP A 121 15.42 -15.73 8.84
N LYS A 122 15.80 -16.29 7.68
CA LYS A 122 17.14 -16.13 7.09
C LYS A 122 17.14 -15.42 5.76
N TYR A 123 16.04 -15.52 5.03
CA TYR A 123 15.92 -14.96 3.69
C TYR A 123 14.85 -13.88 3.69
N PHE A 124 14.94 -12.93 2.77
CA PHE A 124 13.83 -12.06 2.46
C PHE A 124 13.19 -12.46 1.13
N ILE A 125 11.92 -12.11 0.98
CA ILE A 125 11.15 -12.31 -0.26
C ILE A 125 10.97 -10.96 -0.92
N SER A 126 11.42 -10.86 -2.16
CA SER A 126 11.06 -9.79 -3.06
C SER A 126 10.35 -10.34 -4.30
N THR A 127 9.66 -9.48 -5.02
CA THR A 127 9.07 -9.81 -6.32
C THR A 127 9.51 -8.81 -7.36
N ASP A 128 9.69 -9.25 -8.60
CA ASP A 128 9.92 -8.40 -9.78
C ASP A 128 8.82 -8.74 -10.80
N GLY A 129 7.79 -7.89 -10.88
CA GLY A 129 6.56 -8.21 -11.61
C GLY A 129 5.85 -9.45 -11.04
N CYS A 130 5.86 -10.55 -11.81
CA CYS A 130 5.28 -11.84 -11.40
C CYS A 130 6.30 -12.87 -10.89
N VAL A 131 7.57 -12.48 -10.82
CA VAL A 131 8.64 -13.36 -10.36
C VAL A 131 8.83 -13.18 -8.87
N MET A 132 8.94 -14.27 -8.12
CA MET A 132 9.30 -14.24 -6.70
C MET A 132 10.77 -14.61 -6.51
N ASN A 133 11.53 -13.75 -5.84
CA ASN A 133 12.92 -13.95 -5.48
C ASN A 133 13.04 -14.23 -3.97
N ILE A 134 13.84 -15.22 -3.61
CA ILE A 134 14.22 -15.53 -2.24
C ILE A 134 15.71 -15.26 -2.12
N SER A 135 16.07 -14.31 -1.28
CA SER A 135 17.42 -13.77 -1.22
C SER A 135 17.98 -13.82 0.20
N ALA A 136 19.26 -14.17 0.32
CA ALA A 136 20.02 -14.04 1.57
C ALA A 136 20.68 -12.68 1.63
N VAL A 137 20.92 -12.16 2.83
CA VAL A 137 21.65 -10.91 3.08
C VAL A 137 22.84 -11.23 3.97
N ASP A 138 24.01 -10.73 3.61
CA ASP A 138 25.21 -10.87 4.42
C ASP A 138 25.29 -9.81 5.54
N GLY A 139 26.37 -9.84 6.32
CA GLY A 139 26.60 -8.88 7.42
C GLY A 139 26.85 -7.44 6.94
N LEU A 140 27.17 -7.24 5.66
CA LEU A 140 27.42 -5.93 5.05
C LEU A 140 26.18 -5.34 4.37
N GLY A 141 25.07 -6.10 4.31
CA GLY A 141 23.86 -5.68 3.60
C GLY A 141 23.85 -6.05 2.12
N THR A 142 24.84 -6.82 1.64
CA THR A 142 24.84 -7.33 0.26
C THR A 142 23.90 -8.52 0.19
N PHE A 143 23.00 -8.51 -0.80
CA PHE A 143 22.07 -9.62 -1.00
C PHE A 143 22.44 -10.50 -2.19
N SER A 144 22.11 -11.78 -2.09
CA SER A 144 22.25 -12.76 -3.17
C SER A 144 20.96 -13.56 -3.33
N THR A 145 20.46 -13.66 -4.55
CA THR A 145 19.25 -14.43 -4.86
C THR A 145 19.57 -15.92 -4.80
N CYS A 146 19.02 -16.62 -3.81
CA CYS A 146 19.22 -18.05 -3.61
C CYS A 146 18.23 -18.89 -4.42
N ALA A 147 17.02 -18.37 -4.64
CA ALA A 147 16.02 -19.03 -5.46
C ALA A 147 15.16 -18.00 -6.20
N ARG A 148 14.86 -18.31 -7.47
CA ARG A 148 13.96 -17.56 -8.32
C ARG A 148 12.78 -18.45 -8.70
N CYS A 149 11.56 -17.94 -8.52
CA CYS A 149 10.33 -18.65 -8.79
C CYS A 149 9.53 -17.88 -9.84
N ASP A 150 9.77 -18.22 -11.10
CA ASP A 150 9.04 -17.65 -12.23
C ASP A 150 7.67 -18.31 -12.40
N GLU A 151 6.68 -17.52 -12.81
CA GLU A 151 5.32 -17.95 -13.09
C GLU A 151 5.07 -18.15 -14.59
N LEU A 152 5.82 -19.09 -15.17
CA LEU A 152 5.89 -19.32 -16.62
C LEU A 152 4.51 -19.50 -17.28
N LYS A 153 3.55 -20.19 -16.63
CA LYS A 153 2.19 -20.35 -17.17
C LYS A 153 1.48 -19.01 -17.36
N ILE A 154 1.67 -18.08 -16.43
CA ILE A 154 1.09 -16.74 -16.48
C ILE A 154 1.86 -15.89 -17.49
N THR A 155 3.19 -15.98 -17.54
CA THR A 155 4.00 -15.27 -18.54
C THR A 155 3.64 -15.68 -19.96
N ASN A 156 3.50 -16.99 -20.23
CA ASN A 156 3.08 -17.50 -21.52
C ASN A 156 1.66 -17.05 -21.87
N TYR A 157 0.76 -17.04 -20.89
CA TYR A 157 -0.61 -16.58 -21.10
C TYR A 157 -0.67 -15.07 -21.39
N HIS A 158 0.11 -14.26 -20.68
CA HIS A 158 0.28 -12.84 -20.99
C HIS A 158 0.77 -12.64 -22.43
N GLN A 159 1.81 -13.36 -22.84
CA GLN A 159 2.35 -13.28 -24.19
C GLN A 159 1.31 -13.68 -25.25
N GLN A 160 0.51 -14.72 -25.00
CA GLN A 160 -0.60 -15.11 -25.86
C GLN A 160 -1.60 -13.96 -26.03
N LEU A 161 -2.07 -13.37 -24.93
CA LEU A 161 -3.03 -12.27 -24.96
C LEU A 161 -2.47 -11.04 -25.70
N THR A 162 -1.20 -10.70 -25.47
CA THR A 162 -0.58 -9.58 -26.20
C THR A 162 -0.47 -9.88 -27.70
N ASN A 163 -0.20 -11.13 -28.09
CA ASN A 163 -0.16 -11.54 -29.50
C ASN A 163 -1.57 -11.53 -30.14
N GLU A 164 -2.61 -11.78 -29.36
CA GLU A 164 -4.02 -11.66 -29.76
C GLU A 164 -4.51 -10.20 -29.79
N GLY A 165 -3.65 -9.24 -29.45
CA GLY A 165 -3.92 -7.79 -29.54
C GLY A 165 -4.54 -7.18 -28.28
N PHE A 166 -4.58 -7.90 -27.16
CA PHE A 166 -5.05 -7.32 -25.90
C PHE A 166 -4.05 -6.30 -25.35
N MET A 167 -4.54 -5.09 -25.05
CA MET A 167 -3.77 -4.02 -24.42
C MET A 167 -3.77 -4.22 -22.90
N ILE A 168 -2.78 -4.95 -22.40
CA ILE A 168 -2.67 -5.33 -20.98
C ILE A 168 -1.30 -4.97 -20.42
N PHE A 169 -1.25 -4.66 -19.13
CA PHE A 169 -0.01 -4.50 -18.41
C PHE A 169 0.60 -5.87 -18.07
N GLU A 170 1.92 -5.87 -17.85
CA GLU A 170 2.63 -7.05 -17.36
C GLU A 170 2.03 -7.54 -16.04
N PRO A 171 1.99 -8.87 -15.82
CA PRO A 171 1.50 -9.42 -14.57
C PRO A 171 2.30 -8.95 -13.38
N THR A 172 1.57 -8.63 -12.32
CA THR A 172 2.18 -8.24 -11.04
C THR A 172 1.61 -9.09 -9.92
N ILE A 173 2.46 -9.48 -8.97
CA ILE A 173 2.01 -10.06 -7.71
C ILE A 173 1.39 -8.93 -6.87
N GLU A 174 0.07 -9.00 -6.66
CA GLU A 174 -0.68 -8.03 -5.86
C GLU A 174 -0.77 -8.44 -4.39
N VAL A 175 -0.73 -9.73 -4.08
CA VAL A 175 -0.65 -10.25 -2.71
C VAL A 175 0.27 -11.46 -2.65
N LEU A 176 1.19 -11.47 -1.69
CA LEU A 176 2.05 -12.63 -1.39
C LEU A 176 2.09 -12.86 0.12
N VAL A 177 1.91 -14.12 0.52
CA VAL A 177 2.05 -14.52 1.92
C VAL A 177 2.68 -15.90 2.04
N THR A 178 3.42 -16.12 3.12
CA THR A 178 4.03 -17.40 3.43
C THR A 178 4.12 -17.62 4.94
N ASN A 179 4.10 -18.89 5.35
CA ASN A 179 4.47 -19.31 6.70
C ASN A 179 5.79 -20.11 6.72
N GLY A 180 6.61 -19.99 5.67
CA GLY A 180 7.87 -20.74 5.49
C GLY A 180 7.70 -22.16 4.93
N LYS A 181 6.49 -22.73 4.97
CA LYS A 181 6.14 -24.04 4.39
C LYS A 181 5.23 -23.92 3.18
N PHE A 182 4.23 -23.06 3.25
CA PHE A 182 3.30 -22.78 2.16
C PHE A 182 3.47 -21.34 1.68
N VAL A 183 3.19 -21.11 0.40
CA VAL A 183 3.22 -19.80 -0.23
C VAL A 183 1.91 -19.64 -1.00
N PHE A 184 1.24 -18.50 -0.79
CA PHE A 184 0.11 -18.07 -1.61
C PHE A 184 0.49 -16.79 -2.34
N LYS A 185 0.22 -16.77 -3.64
CA LYS A 185 0.40 -15.61 -4.53
C LYS A 185 -0.95 -15.29 -5.17
N TYR A 186 -1.28 -14.02 -5.22
CA TYR A 186 -2.36 -13.48 -6.03
C TYR A 186 -1.74 -12.54 -7.07
N ILE A 187 -1.97 -12.83 -8.34
CA ILE A 187 -1.33 -12.19 -9.48
C ILE A 187 -2.43 -11.53 -10.32
N THR A 188 -2.18 -10.34 -10.82
CA THR A 188 -3.16 -9.61 -11.63
C THR A 188 -2.60 -9.18 -12.97
N PHE A 189 -3.41 -9.32 -14.02
CA PHE A 189 -3.28 -8.52 -15.24
C PHE A 189 -4.25 -7.35 -15.15
N SER A 190 -3.79 -6.14 -15.44
CA SER A 190 -4.66 -4.98 -15.57
C SER A 190 -4.76 -4.61 -17.03
N ALA A 191 -5.98 -4.33 -17.50
CA ALA A 191 -6.17 -3.72 -18.80
C ALA A 191 -5.49 -2.35 -18.79
N CYS A 192 -4.93 -1.97 -19.93
CA CYS A 192 -4.29 -0.69 -20.09
C CYS A 192 -5.31 0.43 -19.88
N ASP A 193 -6.35 0.43 -20.71
CA ASP A 193 -7.29 1.52 -20.95
C ASP A 193 -8.48 1.56 -19.99
N THR A 194 -8.55 0.63 -19.04
CA THR A 194 -9.66 0.53 -18.09
C THR A 194 -9.18 0.16 -16.69
N ASP A 195 -10.04 0.36 -15.69
CA ASP A 195 -9.81 -0.15 -14.32
C ASP A 195 -10.10 -1.66 -14.19
N MET A 196 -10.24 -2.37 -15.31
CA MET A 196 -10.51 -3.80 -15.28
C MET A 196 -9.23 -4.61 -15.11
N PHE A 197 -9.36 -5.74 -14.44
CA PHE A 197 -8.26 -6.67 -14.19
C PHE A 197 -8.73 -8.13 -14.30
N MET A 198 -7.75 -9.02 -14.45
CA MET A 198 -7.90 -10.46 -14.32
C MET A 198 -7.10 -10.90 -13.09
N GLY A 199 -7.73 -11.67 -12.20
CA GLY A 199 -7.07 -12.23 -11.01
C GLY A 199 -6.67 -13.68 -11.24
N PHE A 200 -5.46 -14.03 -10.81
CA PHE A 200 -4.93 -15.40 -10.80
C PHE A 200 -4.35 -15.68 -9.44
N PHE A 201 -4.24 -16.95 -9.09
CA PHE A 201 -3.56 -17.34 -7.86
C PHE A 201 -2.61 -18.50 -8.08
N LYS A 202 -1.72 -18.66 -7.11
CA LYS A 202 -0.93 -19.87 -6.94
C LYS A 202 -0.85 -20.24 -5.48
N PHE A 203 -0.96 -21.53 -5.19
CA PHE A 203 -0.75 -22.08 -3.86
C PHE A 203 0.32 -23.16 -3.93
N GLU A 204 1.45 -22.95 -3.28
CA GLU A 204 2.63 -23.81 -3.37
C GLU A 204 3.05 -24.30 -1.99
N ARG A 205 3.62 -25.50 -1.95
CA ARG A 205 4.37 -26.01 -0.80
C ARG A 205 5.85 -25.92 -1.11
N TYR A 206 6.58 -25.22 -0.25
CA TYR A 206 8.03 -25.12 -0.34
C TYR A 206 8.68 -26.23 0.49
N ASP A 207 9.42 -27.10 -0.18
CA ASP A 207 10.24 -28.14 0.44
C ASP A 207 11.71 -27.83 0.12
N PRO A 208 12.60 -27.72 1.14
CA PRO A 208 14.02 -27.48 0.90
C PRO A 208 14.71 -28.54 0.02
N LYS A 209 14.15 -29.76 -0.13
CA LYS A 209 14.71 -30.83 -0.97
C LYS A 209 14.20 -30.79 -2.42
N THR A 210 12.89 -30.61 -2.63
CA THR A 210 12.26 -30.64 -3.98
C THR A 210 12.03 -29.24 -4.57
N ARG A 211 12.47 -28.19 -3.87
CA ARG A 211 12.40 -26.76 -4.21
C ARG A 211 10.98 -26.18 -4.21
N LYS A 212 9.99 -26.83 -4.83
CA LYS A 212 8.57 -26.41 -4.80
C LYS A 212 7.63 -27.49 -5.32
N GLN A 213 6.44 -27.60 -4.72
CA GLN A 213 5.31 -28.36 -5.24
C GLN A 213 4.12 -27.42 -5.45
N ASP A 214 3.59 -27.36 -6.68
CA ASP A 214 2.36 -26.64 -6.97
C ASP A 214 1.16 -27.43 -6.43
N LEU A 215 0.34 -26.79 -5.60
CA LEU A 215 -0.86 -27.33 -4.98
C LEU A 215 -2.11 -26.53 -5.37
N SER A 216 -2.02 -25.70 -6.41
CA SER A 216 -3.13 -24.85 -6.85
C SER A 216 -4.35 -25.69 -7.25
N LEU A 217 -4.13 -26.85 -7.88
CA LEU A 217 -5.19 -27.77 -8.26
C LEU A 217 -6.03 -28.25 -7.06
N ASN A 218 -5.43 -28.42 -5.88
CA ASN A 218 -6.16 -28.79 -4.66
C ASN A 218 -7.17 -27.71 -4.27
N LEU A 219 -6.80 -26.43 -4.35
CA LEU A 219 -7.71 -25.32 -4.06
C LEU A 219 -8.79 -25.23 -5.14
N ILE A 220 -8.43 -25.37 -6.42
CA ILE A 220 -9.37 -25.35 -7.54
C ILE A 220 -10.45 -26.44 -7.37
N GLN A 221 -10.02 -27.68 -7.15
CA GLN A 221 -10.92 -28.82 -6.95
C GLN A 221 -11.83 -28.59 -5.76
N TYR A 222 -11.28 -28.13 -4.63
CA TYR A 222 -12.07 -27.82 -3.45
C TYR A 222 -13.13 -26.74 -3.71
N VAL A 223 -12.76 -25.60 -4.32
CA VAL A 223 -13.71 -24.52 -4.67
C VAL A 223 -14.85 -25.04 -5.55
N LYS A 224 -14.57 -25.95 -6.48
CA LYS A 224 -15.61 -26.57 -7.32
C LYS A 224 -16.59 -27.44 -6.53
N THR A 225 -16.22 -27.97 -5.37
CA THR A 225 -17.09 -28.78 -4.49
C THR A 225 -17.93 -27.96 -3.52
N ILE A 226 -17.73 -26.64 -3.42
CA ILE A 226 -18.52 -25.78 -2.53
C ILE A 226 -20.00 -25.79 -2.97
N ASN A 227 -20.89 -26.16 -2.05
CA ASN A 227 -22.34 -26.26 -2.29
C ASN A 227 -23.02 -24.89 -2.47
N ASP A 228 -22.57 -23.88 -1.72
CA ASP A 228 -23.10 -22.51 -1.85
C ASP A 228 -22.69 -21.94 -3.21
N ARG A 229 -23.65 -21.88 -4.14
CA ARG A 229 -23.45 -21.40 -5.51
C ARG A 229 -22.92 -19.97 -5.58
N ARG A 230 -23.31 -19.11 -4.64
CA ARG A 230 -22.88 -17.71 -4.61
C ARG A 230 -21.43 -17.62 -4.17
N ILE A 231 -21.06 -18.27 -3.07
CA ILE A 231 -19.67 -18.30 -2.59
C ILE A 231 -18.76 -18.95 -3.63
N LYS A 232 -19.20 -20.08 -4.20
CA LYS A 232 -18.47 -20.76 -5.28
C LYS A 232 -18.27 -19.83 -6.47
N GLY A 233 -19.31 -19.16 -6.97
CA GLY A 233 -19.21 -18.23 -8.09
C GLY A 233 -18.29 -17.05 -7.81
N GLU A 234 -18.40 -16.45 -6.63
CA GLU A 234 -17.52 -15.35 -6.18
C GLU A 234 -16.05 -15.81 -6.14
N LEU A 235 -15.75 -16.97 -5.53
CA LEU A 235 -14.39 -17.52 -5.45
C LEU A 235 -13.83 -17.93 -6.82
N MET A 236 -14.62 -18.61 -7.66
CA MET A 236 -14.23 -18.96 -9.03
C MET A 236 -13.84 -17.72 -9.83
N SER A 237 -14.57 -16.62 -9.60
CA SER A 237 -14.35 -15.34 -10.26
C SER A 237 -13.09 -14.63 -9.77
N ILE A 238 -12.95 -14.49 -8.44
CA ILE A 238 -11.83 -13.77 -7.81
C ILE A 238 -10.50 -14.50 -8.03
N LEU A 239 -10.50 -15.84 -7.94
CA LEU A 239 -9.32 -16.67 -8.12
C LEU A 239 -9.01 -16.98 -9.61
N GLY A 240 -9.79 -16.44 -10.56
CA GLY A 240 -9.58 -16.71 -11.98
C GLY A 240 -9.75 -18.16 -12.39
N ILE A 241 -10.47 -18.98 -11.61
CA ILE A 241 -10.68 -20.40 -11.94
C ILE A 241 -11.52 -20.55 -13.21
N GLY A 242 -12.43 -19.60 -13.48
CA GLY A 242 -13.16 -19.54 -14.76
C GLY A 242 -12.28 -19.32 -15.99
N LEU A 243 -11.03 -18.87 -15.79
CA LEU A 243 -10.05 -18.62 -16.84
C LEU A 243 -9.21 -19.86 -17.17
N MET A 244 -9.36 -20.92 -16.38
CA MET A 244 -8.54 -22.12 -16.43
C MET A 244 -9.31 -23.28 -17.08
N LYS A 245 -8.64 -24.00 -17.96
CA LYS A 245 -9.05 -25.33 -18.42
C LYS A 245 -8.22 -26.37 -17.65
N ILE A 246 -8.91 -27.39 -17.14
CA ILE A 246 -8.32 -28.43 -16.29
C ILE A 246 -8.23 -29.71 -17.09
N ASP A 247 -7.03 -30.27 -17.12
CA ASP A 247 -6.71 -31.61 -17.59
C ASP A 247 -6.50 -32.52 -16.34
N SER A 248 -6.43 -33.84 -16.49
CA SER A 248 -6.55 -34.79 -15.35
C SER A 248 -5.70 -34.41 -14.12
N ASP A 249 -4.45 -34.00 -14.34
CA ASP A 249 -3.48 -33.67 -13.28
C ASP A 249 -2.85 -32.27 -13.44
N ASP A 250 -3.35 -31.45 -14.37
CA ASP A 250 -2.80 -30.12 -14.63
C ASP A 250 -3.87 -29.11 -15.08
N PHE A 251 -3.48 -27.84 -15.21
CA PHE A 251 -4.33 -26.80 -15.77
C PHE A 251 -3.54 -25.81 -16.63
N HIS A 252 -4.25 -25.19 -17.58
CA HIS A 252 -3.74 -24.11 -18.41
C HIS A 252 -4.76 -22.96 -18.49
N TYR A 253 -4.28 -21.74 -18.72
CA TYR A 253 -5.13 -20.58 -18.94
C TYR A 253 -5.61 -20.54 -20.39
N ALA A 254 -6.91 -20.32 -20.60
CA ALA A 254 -7.51 -20.42 -21.93
C ALA A 254 -8.61 -19.38 -22.21
N ASN A 255 -9.23 -18.79 -21.18
CA ASN A 255 -10.32 -17.82 -21.37
C ASN A 255 -9.93 -16.43 -20.89
N VAL A 256 -10.54 -15.41 -21.50
CA VAL A 256 -10.36 -14.00 -21.16
C VAL A 256 -11.60 -13.47 -20.45
N GLU A 257 -11.42 -12.87 -19.27
CA GLU A 257 -12.52 -12.22 -18.54
C GLU A 257 -11.99 -11.08 -17.66
N PHE A 258 -12.12 -9.84 -18.14
CA PHE A 258 -11.77 -8.64 -17.39
C PHE A 258 -12.90 -8.22 -16.44
N LYS A 259 -12.55 -7.87 -15.20
CA LYS A 259 -13.49 -7.51 -14.13
C LYS A 259 -13.05 -6.21 -13.46
N ASN A 260 -14.00 -5.40 -12.99
CA ASN A 260 -13.70 -4.15 -12.27
C ASN A 260 -14.06 -4.21 -10.77
N ASN A 261 -14.42 -5.39 -10.26
CA ASN A 261 -15.36 -5.43 -9.16
C ASN A 261 -14.81 -5.99 -7.84
N CYS A 262 -14.22 -7.19 -7.83
CA CYS A 262 -13.77 -7.85 -6.61
C CYS A 262 -12.39 -8.49 -6.78
N ARG A 263 -11.42 -8.12 -5.93
CA ARG A 263 -10.06 -8.68 -5.91
C ARG A 263 -9.60 -8.98 -4.49
N ILE A 264 -8.62 -9.86 -4.37
CA ILE A 264 -7.91 -10.12 -3.11
C ILE A 264 -6.94 -8.96 -2.87
N THR A 265 -7.00 -8.38 -1.67
CA THR A 265 -6.17 -7.23 -1.27
C THR A 265 -5.30 -7.53 -0.06
N SER A 266 -5.53 -8.65 0.61
CA SER A 266 -4.70 -9.14 1.72
C SER A 266 -4.85 -10.64 1.87
N ALA A 267 -3.83 -11.28 2.45
CA ALA A 267 -3.87 -12.68 2.79
C ALA A 267 -3.06 -12.98 4.05
N LEU A 268 -3.42 -14.05 4.76
CA LEU A 268 -2.67 -14.62 5.86
C LEU A 268 -2.60 -16.14 5.69
N ILE A 269 -1.41 -16.73 5.86
CA ILE A 269 -1.25 -18.18 6.04
C ILE A 269 -0.74 -18.42 7.45
N GLN A 270 -1.50 -19.14 8.25
CA GLN A 270 -1.13 -19.51 9.62
C GLN A 270 -1.91 -20.76 10.05
N ASP A 271 -1.31 -21.66 10.83
CA ASP A 271 -1.99 -22.83 11.41
C ASP A 271 -2.73 -23.73 10.41
N ASN A 272 -2.16 -23.91 9.22
CA ASN A 272 -2.82 -24.58 8.07
C ASN A 272 -4.17 -23.96 7.67
N GLN A 273 -4.30 -22.66 7.86
CA GLN A 273 -5.40 -21.84 7.39
C GLN A 273 -4.89 -20.80 6.39
N LEU A 274 -5.68 -20.53 5.36
CA LEU A 274 -5.48 -19.44 4.42
C LEU A 274 -6.66 -18.49 4.55
N ILE A 275 -6.39 -17.26 5.00
CA ILE A 275 -7.39 -16.19 5.09
C ILE A 275 -7.16 -15.23 3.95
N LEU A 276 -8.18 -14.96 3.15
CA LEU A 276 -8.16 -14.00 2.04
C LEU A 276 -9.08 -12.83 2.36
N GLY A 277 -8.60 -11.61 2.27
CA GLY A 277 -9.39 -10.38 2.38
C GLY A 277 -9.58 -9.72 1.02
N THR A 278 -10.73 -9.08 0.80
CA THR A 278 -11.07 -8.47 -0.50
C THR A 278 -11.19 -6.94 -0.44
N ASN A 279 -11.26 -6.32 -1.62
CA ASN A 279 -11.59 -4.90 -1.79
C ASN A 279 -13.07 -4.54 -1.50
N ARG A 280 -13.88 -5.50 -1.07
CA ARG A 280 -15.32 -5.33 -0.75
C ARG A 280 -15.68 -5.56 0.71
N GLY A 281 -14.67 -5.76 1.55
CA GLY A 281 -14.81 -6.06 2.98
C GLY A 281 -15.39 -7.44 3.29
N ASP A 282 -15.46 -8.31 2.27
CA ASP A 282 -15.62 -9.74 2.44
C ASP A 282 -14.25 -10.41 2.63
N GLY A 283 -14.25 -11.55 3.30
CA GLY A 283 -13.11 -12.44 3.35
C GLY A 283 -13.50 -13.91 3.42
N TYR A 284 -12.50 -14.76 3.18
CA TYR A 284 -12.64 -16.20 3.08
C TYR A 284 -11.56 -16.89 3.90
N LEU A 285 -11.97 -17.73 4.84
CA LEU A 285 -11.11 -18.58 5.64
C LEU A 285 -11.16 -20.00 5.08
N PHE A 286 -10.03 -20.52 4.63
CA PHE A 286 -9.87 -21.88 4.16
C PHE A 286 -9.06 -22.70 5.16
N ASP A 287 -9.55 -23.87 5.55
CA ASP A 287 -8.77 -24.85 6.29
C ASP A 287 -8.18 -25.89 5.33
N PHE A 288 -6.90 -26.19 5.51
CA PHE A 288 -6.19 -27.20 4.73
C PHE A 288 -5.33 -28.11 5.61
N THR A 289 -4.91 -29.24 5.05
CA THR A 289 -4.11 -30.27 5.76
C THR A 289 -2.62 -29.99 5.62
N ASN A 290 -1.78 -30.71 6.35
CA ASN A 290 -0.32 -30.62 6.21
C ASN A 290 0.22 -30.98 4.81
N SER A 291 -0.57 -31.66 3.98
CA SER A 291 -0.29 -31.94 2.56
C SER A 291 -0.84 -30.86 1.61
N GLY A 292 -1.53 -29.84 2.13
CA GLY A 292 -2.15 -28.76 1.36
C GLY A 292 -3.46 -29.14 0.66
N LYS A 293 -4.13 -30.21 1.13
CA LYS A 293 -5.50 -30.52 0.71
C LYS A 293 -6.51 -29.68 1.50
N PHE A 294 -7.33 -28.89 0.80
CA PHE A 294 -8.39 -28.05 1.36
C PHE A 294 -9.64 -28.87 1.69
N TYR A 295 -10.31 -28.56 2.80
CA TYR A 295 -11.50 -29.30 3.24
C TYR A 295 -12.61 -28.45 3.85
N LYS A 296 -12.35 -27.19 4.20
CA LYS A 296 -13.37 -26.28 4.75
C LYS A 296 -13.14 -24.84 4.28
N CYS A 297 -14.23 -24.12 4.06
CA CYS A 297 -14.24 -22.71 3.70
C CYS A 297 -15.37 -21.99 4.43
N LYS A 298 -15.04 -20.85 5.04
CA LYS A 298 -16.00 -19.97 5.69
C LYS A 298 -15.87 -18.56 5.12
N ARG A 299 -16.97 -18.00 4.64
CA ARG A 299 -17.06 -16.58 4.28
C ARG A 299 -17.36 -15.76 5.54
N PHE A 300 -16.77 -14.57 5.62
CA PHE A 300 -17.12 -13.54 6.59
C PHE A 300 -17.16 -12.18 5.91
N THR A 301 -17.82 -11.20 6.54
CA THR A 301 -17.90 -9.83 6.05
C THR A 301 -17.63 -8.88 7.21
N VAL A 302 -16.56 -8.09 7.13
CA VAL A 302 -16.25 -7.07 8.15
C VAL A 302 -16.98 -5.76 7.89
N ARG A 303 -17.20 -5.43 6.61
CA ARG A 303 -17.93 -4.24 6.19
C ARG A 303 -18.44 -4.42 4.77
N LYS A 304 -19.71 -4.07 4.52
CA LYS A 304 -20.28 -4.09 3.16
C LYS A 304 -19.84 -2.85 2.36
N GLY A 305 -19.64 -3.03 1.06
CA GLY A 305 -19.39 -1.93 0.11
C GLY A 305 -17.91 -1.75 -0.23
N LEU A 306 -17.53 -0.55 -0.67
CA LEU A 306 -16.15 -0.21 -1.01
C LEU A 306 -15.29 -0.12 0.27
N TYR A 307 -14.76 -1.27 0.70
CA TYR A 307 -13.88 -1.39 1.85
C TYR A 307 -12.77 -2.37 1.52
N SER A 308 -11.53 -1.88 1.45
CA SER A 308 -10.38 -2.73 1.15
C SER A 308 -9.77 -3.27 2.42
N ILE A 309 -9.77 -4.61 2.57
CA ILE A 309 -9.05 -5.26 3.67
C ILE A 309 -7.56 -5.20 3.36
N LYS A 310 -6.79 -4.54 4.23
CA LYS A 310 -5.37 -4.26 4.02
C LYS A 310 -4.45 -5.18 4.79
N LYS A 311 -4.81 -5.53 6.02
CA LYS A 311 -3.98 -6.38 6.89
C LYS A 311 -4.86 -7.29 7.72
N ILE A 312 -4.43 -8.55 7.81
CA ILE A 312 -5.05 -9.60 8.61
C ILE A 312 -3.97 -10.13 9.54
N VAL A 313 -4.25 -10.15 10.85
CA VAL A 313 -3.39 -10.75 11.87
C VAL A 313 -4.24 -11.71 12.69
N LYS A 314 -3.68 -12.84 13.11
CA LYS A 314 -4.40 -13.83 13.90
C LYS A 314 -3.58 -14.25 15.12
N ASN A 315 -4.25 -14.37 16.25
CA ASN A 315 -3.72 -15.09 17.41
C ASN A 315 -4.62 -16.32 17.70
N ASP A 316 -4.36 -17.01 18.79
CA ASP A 316 -5.07 -18.26 19.13
C ASP A 316 -6.59 -18.10 19.26
N ARG A 317 -7.07 -16.90 19.62
CA ARG A 317 -8.49 -16.65 19.92
C ARG A 317 -9.21 -15.80 18.88
N ASN A 318 -8.50 -14.83 18.31
CA ASN A 318 -9.09 -13.74 17.55
C ASN A 318 -8.37 -13.51 16.22
N THR A 319 -9.14 -13.05 15.24
CA THR A 319 -8.61 -12.52 13.97
C THR A 319 -8.84 -11.02 13.91
N PHE A 320 -7.79 -10.26 13.63
CA PHE A 320 -7.77 -8.81 13.60
C PHE A 320 -7.66 -8.34 12.16
N ILE A 321 -8.54 -7.45 11.75
CA ILE A 321 -8.69 -7.01 10.37
C ILE A 321 -8.71 -5.50 10.30
N SER A 322 -7.73 -4.92 9.61
CA SER A 322 -7.72 -3.50 9.26
C SER A 322 -7.98 -3.31 7.76
N GLY A 323 -8.39 -2.10 7.40
CA GLY A 323 -8.68 -1.79 6.01
C GLY A 323 -8.57 -0.31 5.70
N SER A 324 -9.32 0.18 4.72
CA SER A 324 -9.25 1.57 4.25
C SER A 324 -9.91 2.61 5.18
N THR A 325 -10.07 2.33 6.47
CA THR A 325 -10.76 3.23 7.43
C THR A 325 -10.04 3.31 8.77
N SER A 326 -10.53 4.17 9.66
CA SER A 326 -10.04 4.31 11.04
C SER A 326 -10.48 3.20 12.00
N LYS A 327 -10.86 2.03 11.48
CA LYS A 327 -11.45 0.95 12.27
C LYS A 327 -10.62 -0.31 12.13
N LEU A 328 -10.38 -0.95 13.27
CA LEU A 328 -9.84 -2.30 13.38
C LEU A 328 -10.96 -3.21 13.87
N PHE A 329 -11.25 -4.26 13.11
CA PHE A 329 -12.26 -5.26 13.45
C PHE A 329 -11.59 -6.44 14.14
N VAL A 330 -12.13 -6.84 15.28
CA VAL A 330 -11.74 -8.07 15.98
C VAL A 330 -12.83 -9.10 15.76
N LEU A 331 -12.45 -10.25 15.24
CA LEU A 331 -13.32 -11.36 14.94
C LEU A 331 -13.02 -12.51 15.90
N ASP A 332 -14.06 -13.19 16.36
CA ASP A 332 -13.94 -14.40 17.18
C ASP A 332 -13.46 -15.61 16.33
N SER A 333 -13.33 -16.78 16.97
CA SER A 333 -12.99 -18.04 16.30
C SER A 333 -14.01 -18.48 15.25
N ASN A 334 -15.23 -17.95 15.31
CA ASN A 334 -16.28 -18.13 14.33
C ASN A 334 -16.29 -17.01 13.27
N MET A 335 -15.26 -16.18 13.17
CA MET A 335 -15.18 -15.08 12.21
C MET A 335 -16.37 -14.09 12.31
N HIS A 336 -17.01 -13.99 13.47
CA HIS A 336 -18.01 -12.96 13.77
C HIS A 336 -17.31 -11.77 14.42
N ILE A 337 -17.74 -10.56 14.07
CA ILE A 337 -17.21 -9.34 14.68
C ILE A 337 -17.60 -9.34 16.16
N SER A 338 -16.61 -9.50 17.03
CA SER A 338 -16.78 -9.43 18.49
C SER A 338 -16.51 -8.03 19.03
N MET A 339 -15.64 -7.27 18.36
CA MET A 339 -15.27 -5.91 18.78
C MET A 339 -14.83 -5.06 17.59
N VAL A 340 -15.03 -3.75 17.72
CA VAL A 340 -14.53 -2.75 16.77
C VAL A 340 -13.77 -1.67 17.54
N ILE A 341 -12.48 -1.55 17.25
CA ILE A 341 -11.62 -0.50 17.80
C ILE A 341 -11.56 0.64 16.80
N THR A 342 -11.80 1.87 17.27
CA THR A 342 -11.78 3.07 16.42
C THR A 342 -10.56 3.92 16.78
N HIS A 343 -9.73 4.18 15.78
CA HIS A 343 -8.59 5.08 15.85
C HIS A 343 -9.00 6.50 15.39
N ASP A 344 -8.20 7.52 15.73
CA ASP A 344 -8.51 8.92 15.40
C ASP A 344 -8.36 9.20 13.89
N ASP A 345 -7.58 8.39 13.19
CA ASP A 345 -7.32 8.47 11.76
C ASP A 345 -7.28 7.08 11.11
N GLY A 346 -7.06 7.03 9.80
CA GLY A 346 -7.01 5.77 9.05
C GLY A 346 -5.88 4.87 9.55
N VAL A 347 -6.22 3.62 9.90
CA VAL A 347 -5.24 2.61 10.35
C VAL A 347 -4.27 2.33 9.22
N LYS A 348 -2.99 2.65 9.43
CA LYS A 348 -1.92 2.39 8.45
C LYS A 348 -1.27 1.04 8.71
N ASP A 349 -0.98 0.76 9.97
CA ASP A 349 -0.52 -0.54 10.41
C ASP A 349 -0.99 -0.84 11.83
N PHE A 350 -0.87 -2.10 12.25
CA PHE A 350 -1.10 -2.50 13.63
C PHE A 350 -0.33 -3.78 13.99
N HIS A 351 -0.16 -3.99 15.28
CA HIS A 351 0.43 -5.20 15.86
C HIS A 351 -0.35 -5.64 17.10
N VAL A 352 -0.47 -6.94 17.27
CA VAL A 352 -1.18 -7.57 18.39
C VAL A 352 -0.14 -8.29 19.25
N ARG A 353 -0.01 -7.86 20.50
CA ARG A 353 0.93 -8.44 21.46
C ARG A 353 0.28 -9.61 22.22
N ALA A 354 1.13 -10.46 22.79
CA ALA A 354 0.70 -11.59 23.62
C ALA A 354 -0.03 -11.18 24.91
N ASN A 355 0.30 -9.99 25.46
CA ASN A 355 -0.34 -9.42 26.66
C ASN A 355 -1.69 -8.72 26.38
N SER A 356 -2.27 -8.96 25.21
CA SER A 356 -3.53 -8.34 24.76
C SER A 356 -3.48 -6.84 24.50
N ASP A 357 -2.30 -6.26 24.33
CA ASP A 357 -2.16 -4.93 23.74
C ASP A 357 -2.32 -5.01 22.21
N ILE A 358 -2.96 -4.00 21.64
CA ILE A 358 -2.93 -3.71 20.22
C ILE A 358 -2.31 -2.34 20.03
N ILE A 359 -1.20 -2.32 19.30
CA ILE A 359 -0.56 -1.08 18.88
C ILE A 359 -1.13 -0.74 17.51
N ILE A 360 -1.79 0.40 17.40
CA ILE A 360 -2.32 0.92 16.14
C ILE A 360 -1.46 2.11 15.71
N VAL A 361 -0.96 2.04 14.49
CA VAL A 361 -0.18 3.10 13.85
C VAL A 361 -1.08 3.81 12.85
N GLY A 362 -1.38 5.06 13.17
CA GLY A 362 -2.05 6.02 12.29
C GLY A 362 -1.08 6.92 11.54
N LEU A 363 -1.60 7.85 10.75
CA LEU A 363 -0.78 8.89 10.12
C LEU A 363 -0.32 9.94 11.12
N LYS A 364 -1.18 10.32 12.06
CA LYS A 364 -0.96 11.44 12.98
C LYS A 364 -0.75 11.01 14.41
N SER A 365 -1.02 9.76 14.73
CA SER A 365 -0.92 9.25 16.10
C SER A 365 -0.61 7.76 16.11
N ILE A 366 0.04 7.33 17.21
CA ILE A 366 0.23 5.93 17.55
C ILE A 366 -0.43 5.74 18.91
N LYS A 367 -1.29 4.73 19.01
CA LYS A 367 -2.04 4.44 20.23
C LYS A 367 -1.98 2.96 20.57
N VAL A 368 -1.90 2.67 21.87
CA VAL A 368 -1.98 1.31 22.41
C VAL A 368 -3.32 1.11 23.07
N TYR A 369 -4.02 0.05 22.64
CA TYR A 369 -5.33 -0.33 23.14
C TYR A 369 -5.22 -1.66 23.88
N ASN A 370 -5.87 -1.80 25.03
CA ASN A 370 -6.06 -3.10 25.65
C ASN A 370 -7.40 -3.68 25.18
N TYR A 371 -7.40 -4.76 24.40
CA TYR A 371 -8.66 -5.34 23.92
C TYR A 371 -9.31 -6.31 24.89
N ASN A 372 -8.69 -6.61 26.04
CA ASN A 372 -9.36 -7.29 27.13
C ASN A 372 -10.14 -6.30 28.02
N ASP A 373 -9.75 -5.02 28.03
CA ASP A 373 -10.48 -3.93 28.69
C ASP A 373 -10.79 -2.80 27.69
N PRO A 374 -11.86 -2.94 26.89
CA PRO A 374 -12.20 -1.98 25.85
C PRO A 374 -12.61 -0.60 26.38
N GLN A 375 -12.89 -0.49 27.68
CA GLN A 375 -13.25 0.76 28.33
C GLN A 375 -12.01 1.54 28.79
N SER A 376 -10.85 0.88 28.85
CA SER A 376 -9.59 1.54 29.15
C SER A 376 -9.27 2.62 28.09
N GLN A 377 -8.78 3.77 28.57
CA GLN A 377 -8.31 4.82 27.69
C GLN A 377 -7.04 4.34 26.97
N PRO A 378 -6.94 4.52 25.64
CA PRO A 378 -5.75 4.12 24.92
C PRO A 378 -4.55 4.97 25.34
N VAL A 379 -3.38 4.32 25.46
CA VAL A 379 -2.13 5.02 25.74
C VAL A 379 -1.63 5.67 24.46
N ALA A 380 -1.52 7.00 24.45
CA ALA A 380 -0.98 7.74 23.32
C ALA A 380 0.55 7.79 23.37
N ILE A 381 1.20 7.44 22.27
CA ILE A 381 2.65 7.47 22.14
C ILE A 381 3.07 8.78 21.47
N LYS A 382 4.09 9.44 22.03
CA LYS A 382 4.64 10.68 21.47
C LYS A 382 5.18 10.40 20.07
N TYR A 383 4.47 10.91 19.07
CA TYR A 383 4.71 10.63 17.67
C TYR A 383 4.52 11.90 16.83
N PHE A 384 5.40 12.09 15.85
CA PHE A 384 5.31 13.12 14.83
C PHE A 384 5.44 12.46 13.46
N ASN A 385 4.71 12.98 12.47
CA ASN A 385 4.79 12.55 11.08
C ASN A 385 5.03 13.77 10.20
N ASP A 386 6.13 13.76 9.45
CA ASP A 386 6.49 14.79 8.47
C ASP A 386 5.75 14.61 7.12
N ASN A 387 4.43 14.42 7.21
CA ASN A 387 3.52 14.19 6.07
C ASN A 387 3.90 12.99 5.17
N ILE A 388 4.55 11.97 5.73
CA ILE A 388 4.77 10.70 5.06
C ILE A 388 3.45 9.93 5.00
N THR A 389 2.97 9.72 3.78
CA THR A 389 1.72 9.02 3.50
C THR A 389 1.87 7.50 3.59
N HIS A 390 3.08 7.00 3.31
CA HIS A 390 3.46 5.60 3.39
C HIS A 390 4.12 5.31 4.74
N GLN A 391 3.30 4.88 5.68
CA GLN A 391 3.75 4.52 7.03
C GLN A 391 4.30 3.10 7.01
N ILE A 392 5.56 2.97 7.41
CA ILE A 392 6.29 1.72 7.51
C ILE A 392 6.52 1.47 9.00
N SER A 393 6.23 0.25 9.43
CA SER A 393 6.47 -0.16 10.80
C SER A 393 7.03 -1.57 10.88
N LEU A 394 7.85 -1.79 11.90
CA LEU A 394 8.38 -3.09 12.28
C LEU A 394 8.12 -3.30 13.76
N PHE A 395 7.69 -4.50 14.12
CA PHE A 395 7.35 -4.88 15.48
C PHE A 395 8.22 -6.06 15.89
N GLU A 396 9.06 -5.83 16.89
CA GLU A 396 10.00 -6.80 17.46
C GLU A 396 9.53 -7.25 18.83
N GLU A 397 10.26 -8.15 19.49
CA GLU A 397 9.85 -8.69 20.79
C GLU A 397 9.76 -7.62 21.90
N ASN A 398 10.70 -6.66 21.92
CA ASN A 398 10.86 -5.69 23.00
C ASN A 398 10.60 -4.24 22.58
N TYR A 399 10.49 -3.97 21.28
CA TYR A 399 10.31 -2.62 20.75
C TYR A 399 9.60 -2.66 19.41
N PHE A 400 9.17 -1.49 18.96
CA PHE A 400 8.71 -1.31 17.60
C PHE A 400 9.30 -0.04 17.00
N MET A 401 9.36 -0.03 15.67
CA MET A 401 9.92 1.05 14.89
C MET A 401 8.88 1.59 13.92
N VAL A 402 8.84 2.91 13.77
CA VAL A 402 7.92 3.60 12.86
C VAL A 402 8.66 4.75 12.19
N ASN A 403 8.55 4.90 10.88
CA ASN A 403 9.13 6.05 10.18
C ASN A 403 8.42 7.36 10.56
N GLN A 404 9.14 8.38 11.04
CA GLN A 404 8.56 9.69 11.37
C GLN A 404 8.78 10.71 10.27
N SER A 405 9.95 10.67 9.67
CA SER A 405 10.35 11.52 8.56
C SER A 405 11.20 10.71 7.59
N HIS A 406 11.65 11.33 6.48
CA HIS A 406 12.48 10.66 5.49
C HIS A 406 13.79 10.16 6.10
N ASN A 407 14.25 10.82 7.17
CA ASN A 407 15.56 10.61 7.77
C ASN A 407 15.45 10.19 9.24
N GLU A 408 14.26 9.95 9.78
CA GLU A 408 14.10 9.64 11.20
C GLU A 408 13.15 8.48 11.43
N ILE A 409 13.60 7.54 12.26
CA ILE A 409 12.81 6.41 12.74
C ILE A 409 12.49 6.65 14.21
N LEU A 410 11.22 6.59 14.59
CA LEU A 410 10.82 6.43 15.97
C LEU A 410 11.08 4.99 16.39
N VAL A 411 11.76 4.80 17.50
CA VAL A 411 11.85 3.51 18.17
C VAL A 411 11.19 3.64 19.53
N VAL A 412 10.37 2.66 19.89
CA VAL A 412 9.58 2.68 21.11
C VAL A 412 9.73 1.37 21.85
N HIS A 413 10.14 1.44 23.11
CA HIS A 413 10.28 0.25 23.95
C HIS A 413 8.92 -0.17 24.53
N TYR A 414 8.63 -1.46 24.59
CA TYR A 414 7.28 -1.93 24.96
C TYR A 414 6.97 -1.88 26.45
N SER A 415 7.96 -1.88 27.34
CA SER A 415 7.70 -1.95 28.79
C SER A 415 7.17 -0.64 29.36
N ASP A 416 7.61 0.48 28.80
CA ASP A 416 7.38 1.84 29.32
C ASP A 416 6.87 2.81 28.25
N TYR A 417 6.82 2.38 26.98
CA TYR A 417 6.54 3.22 25.82
C TYR A 417 7.45 4.45 25.72
N ASN A 418 8.65 4.35 26.30
CA ASN A 418 9.69 5.36 26.11
C ASN A 418 10.12 5.37 24.65
N THR A 419 10.34 6.57 24.13
CA THR A 419 10.63 6.79 22.72
C THR A 419 12.02 7.37 22.53
N PHE A 420 12.68 6.93 21.46
CA PHE A 420 13.90 7.56 20.96
C PHE A 420 13.81 7.68 19.44
N SER A 421 14.45 8.72 18.89
CA SER A 421 14.50 8.92 17.44
C SER A 421 15.89 8.54 16.93
N LEU A 422 15.94 7.68 15.92
CA LEU A 422 17.16 7.30 15.21
C LEU A 422 17.25 8.12 13.92
N THR A 423 18.27 8.97 13.80
CA THR A 423 18.55 9.72 12.58
C THR A 423 19.31 8.86 11.57
N LEU A 424 18.76 8.74 10.38
CA LEU A 424 19.34 8.05 9.24
C LEU A 424 20.16 9.00 8.38
N VAL A 425 21.38 8.58 8.04
CA VAL A 425 22.16 9.22 6.98
C VAL A 425 21.66 8.70 5.63
N ASN A 426 20.44 9.07 5.24
CA ASN A 426 19.82 8.52 4.03
C ASN A 426 20.31 9.15 2.72
N ARG A 427 21.14 10.20 2.77
CA ARG A 427 21.66 10.93 1.59
C ARG A 427 20.57 11.33 0.58
N GLY A 428 19.35 11.62 1.04
CA GLY A 428 18.21 11.98 0.18
C GLY A 428 17.43 10.79 -0.39
N ARG A 429 17.70 9.56 0.07
CA ARG A 429 17.01 8.34 -0.35
C ARG A 429 15.73 8.11 0.44
N TYR A 430 14.73 7.52 -0.21
CA TYR A 430 13.44 7.24 0.42
C TYR A 430 13.47 5.89 1.13
N LEU A 431 13.03 5.88 2.38
CA LEU A 431 12.81 4.66 3.16
C LEU A 431 11.59 3.90 2.63
N VAL A 432 11.79 2.62 2.31
CA VAL A 432 10.78 1.76 1.67
C VAL A 432 10.25 0.72 2.64
N ASN A 433 11.12 0.07 3.40
CA ASN A 433 10.70 -0.97 4.34
C ASN A 433 11.75 -1.23 5.43
N PHE A 434 11.34 -1.96 6.47
CA PHE A 434 12.21 -2.63 7.43
C PHE A 434 12.10 -4.14 7.25
N ILE A 435 13.21 -4.86 7.37
CA ILE A 435 13.19 -6.33 7.44
C ILE A 435 14.04 -6.77 8.61
N ASN A 436 13.45 -7.55 9.50
CA ASN A 436 14.20 -8.28 10.50
C ASN A 436 14.57 -9.67 9.97
N LEU A 437 15.86 -9.95 9.94
CA LEU A 437 16.44 -11.26 9.65
C LEU A 437 17.23 -11.72 10.88
N SER A 438 17.54 -13.01 10.96
CA SER A 438 18.35 -13.58 12.05
C SER A 438 19.70 -12.88 12.28
N SER A 439 20.25 -12.21 11.26
CA SER A 439 21.49 -11.43 11.33
C SER A 439 21.31 -10.01 11.84
N GLY A 440 20.09 -9.48 11.94
CA GLY A 440 19.77 -8.13 12.41
C GLY A 440 18.61 -7.49 11.65
N ILE A 441 18.35 -6.22 11.97
CA ILE A 441 17.37 -5.40 11.26
C ILE A 441 18.04 -4.67 10.12
N TYR A 442 17.39 -4.72 8.97
CA TYR A 442 17.82 -4.04 7.77
C TYR A 442 16.82 -2.97 7.36
N ILE A 443 17.34 -1.78 7.05
CA ILE A 443 16.63 -0.67 6.45
C ILE A 443 16.75 -0.78 4.94
N LEU A 444 15.65 -0.57 4.23
CA LEU A 444 15.62 -0.62 2.78
C LEU A 444 15.34 0.75 2.19
N HIS A 445 16.27 1.22 1.36
CA HIS A 445 16.14 2.47 0.63
C HIS A 445 16.01 2.21 -0.87
N TRP A 446 15.27 3.06 -1.58
CA TRP A 446 15.40 3.14 -3.04
C TRP A 446 16.73 3.79 -3.41
N ASP A 447 17.48 3.13 -4.29
CA ASP A 447 18.66 3.71 -4.92
C ASP A 447 18.25 4.69 -6.03
N CYS A 448 18.90 5.84 -6.06
CA CYS A 448 18.65 6.89 -7.05
C CYS A 448 19.18 6.52 -8.44
N ASP A 449 20.08 5.53 -8.51
CA ASP A 449 20.83 5.21 -9.73
C ASP A 449 20.12 4.21 -10.67
N GLY A 450 18.95 3.70 -10.28
CA GLY A 450 18.10 2.82 -11.10
C GLY A 450 18.70 1.45 -11.44
N LYS A 451 19.90 1.12 -10.93
CA LYS A 451 20.62 -0.14 -11.20
C LYS A 451 20.50 -1.17 -10.07
N SER A 452 20.41 -0.73 -8.82
CA SER A 452 20.27 -1.58 -7.63
C SER A 452 19.09 -1.09 -6.82
N ILE A 453 17.90 -1.67 -6.96
CA ILE A 453 16.67 -1.01 -6.46
C ILE A 453 16.64 -0.88 -4.92
N TYR A 454 17.41 -1.70 -4.19
CA TYR A 454 17.52 -1.62 -2.74
C TYR A 454 18.96 -1.57 -2.26
N GLU A 455 19.23 -0.63 -1.37
CA GLU A 455 20.36 -0.73 -0.46
C GLU A 455 19.85 -1.12 0.92
N MET A 456 20.51 -2.13 1.51
CA MET A 456 20.17 -2.63 2.85
C MET A 456 21.23 -2.19 3.86
N TYR A 457 20.78 -1.54 4.93
CA TYR A 457 21.66 -1.12 6.03
C TYR A 457 21.30 -1.87 7.29
N LYS A 458 22.25 -2.58 7.87
CA LYS A 458 22.09 -3.17 9.19
C LYS A 458 22.09 -2.07 10.25
N ILE A 459 21.06 -2.06 11.12
CA ILE A 459 21.00 -1.22 12.32
C ILE A 459 21.59 -1.98 13.52
#